data_AF-A0A0F8VVL8-F1
#
_entry.id   AF-A0A0F8VVL8-F1
#
_cell.length_a   1.000
_cell.length_b   1.000
_cell.length_c   1.000
_cell.angle_alpha   90.00
_cell.angle_beta   90.00
_cell.angle_gamma   90.00
#
_symmetry.space_group_name_H-M   'P 1'
#
loop_
_entity.id
_entity.type
_entity.pdbx_description
1 polymer ?
#
loop_
_entity_poly.entity_id
_entity_poly.type
_entity_poly.pdbx_seq_one_letter_code
_entity_poly.pdbx_strand_id
1 'polypeptide(L)' 'IGGEHDEVMPPSLMEVACGLIPGARMVVVPGAGHSVYFEEPDSFNRIALEFLADAQ' A
#
# COMPACT_ATOMS: atom_id res chain seq x y z
N ILE A 1 -1.04 0.26 -1.24
CA ILE A 1 0.21 -0.09 -0.54
C ILE A 1 0.88 1.23 -0.20
N GLY A 2 1.21 1.48 1.07
CA GLY A 2 1.84 2.73 1.51
C GLY A 2 2.79 2.49 2.68
N GLY A 3 3.63 3.46 2.99
CA GLY A 3 4.62 3.37 4.06
C GLY A 3 4.07 3.87 5.40
N GLU A 4 4.55 3.28 6.50
CA GLU A 4 4.24 3.75 7.85
C GLU A 4 4.63 5.22 8.07
N HIS A 5 5.73 5.66 7.46
CA HIS A 5 6.30 7.00 7.58
C HIS A 5 6.00 7.88 6.35
N ASP A 6 4.96 7.56 5.59
CA ASP A 6 4.56 8.39 4.45
C ASP A 6 3.98 9.74 4.93
N GLU A 7 4.71 10.83 4.71
CA GLU A 7 4.27 12.19 5.05
C GLU A 7 3.43 12.84 3.93
N VAL A 8 3.50 12.33 2.70
CA VAL A 8 2.80 12.89 1.53
C VAL A 8 1.38 12.35 1.45
N MET A 9 1.22 11.05 1.68
CA MET A 9 -0.06 10.34 1.76
C MET A 9 -0.10 9.48 3.03
N PRO A 10 -0.29 10.09 4.22
CA PRO A 10 -0.28 9.35 5.48
C PRO A 10 -1.26 8.18 5.52
N PRO A 11 -0.98 7.12 6.31
CA PRO A 11 -1.86 5.96 6.41
C PRO A 11 -3.33 6.30 6.69
N SER A 12 -3.60 7.32 7.51
CA SER A 12 -4.97 7.77 7.80
C SER A 12 -5.70 8.27 6.54
N LEU A 13 -5.02 8.94 5.61
CA LEU A 13 -5.62 9.39 4.35
C LEU A 13 -5.82 8.23 3.37
N MET A 14 -4.89 7.27 3.37
CA MET A 14 -5.05 6.04 2.60
C MET A 14 -6.24 5.21 3.06
N GLU A 15 -6.51 5.16 4.37
CA GLU A 15 -7.63 4.44 4.96
C GLU A 15 -8.97 5.02 4.50
N VAL A 16 -9.06 6.36 4.46
CA VAL A 16 -10.20 7.07 3.85
C VAL A 16 -10.36 6.69 2.38
N ALA A 17 -9.28 6.75 1.58
CA ALA A 17 -9.34 6.39 0.16
C ALA A 17 -9.77 4.93 -0.06
N CYS A 18 -9.29 4.00 0.77
CA CYS A 18 -9.68 2.60 0.72
C CYS A 18 -11.17 2.40 1.00
N GLY A 19 -11.74 3.18 1.93
CA GLY A 19 -13.18 3.15 2.23
C GLY A 19 -14.08 3.63 1.10
N LEU A 20 -13.55 4.36 0.10
CA LEU A 20 -14.32 4.92 -1.02
C LEU A 20 -14.40 3.99 -2.23
N ILE A 21 -13.57 2.95 -2.31
CA ILE A 21 -13.47 2.08 -3.49
C ILE A 21 -13.91 0.66 -3.09
N PRO A 22 -15.07 0.18 -3.57
CA PRO A 22 -15.53 -1.18 -3.29
C PRO A 22 -14.49 -2.22 -3.74
N GLY A 23 -14.13 -3.14 -2.83
CA GLY A 23 -13.14 -4.19 -3.10
C GLY A 23 -11.68 -3.74 -3.00
N ALA A 24 -11.40 -2.47 -2.69
CA ALA A 24 -10.05 -2.02 -2.41
C ALA A 24 -9.49 -2.67 -1.13
N ARG A 25 -8.17 -2.83 -1.11
CA ARG A 25 -7.41 -3.36 0.02
C ARG A 25 -6.30 -2.40 0.37
N MET A 26 -6.06 -2.19 1.65
CA MET A 26 -4.98 -1.35 2.16
C MET A 26 -3.95 -2.20 2.88
N VAL A 27 -2.67 -1.92 2.60
CA VAL A 27 -1.51 -2.50 3.29
C VAL A 27 -0.53 -1.39 3.58
N VAL A 28 -0.07 -1.32 4.84
CA VAL A 28 0.98 -0.41 5.31
C VAL A 28 2.26 -1.20 5.52
N VAL A 29 3.36 -0.75 4.95
CA VAL A 29 4.68 -1.37 5.08
C VAL A 29 5.44 -0.69 6.23
N PRO A 30 5.76 -1.43 7.32
CA PRO A 30 6.50 -0.89 8.46
C PRO A 30 7.85 -0.33 8.02
N GLY A 31 8.28 0.79 8.61
CA GLY A 31 9.58 1.39 8.31
C GLY A 31 9.67 2.20 7.01
N ALA A 32 8.83 1.93 6.01
CA ALA A 32 8.89 2.60 4.70
C ALA A 32 8.27 4.01 4.71
N GLY A 33 8.79 4.89 3.84
CA GLY A 33 8.22 6.20 3.52
C GLY A 33 7.28 6.17 2.32
N HIS A 34 7.18 7.30 1.62
CA HIS A 34 6.22 7.48 0.52
C HIS A 34 6.46 6.53 -0.67
N SER A 35 7.72 6.22 -0.98
CA SER A 35 8.10 5.49 -2.19
C SER A 35 8.37 4.02 -1.88
N VAL A 36 7.37 3.31 -1.34
CA VAL A 36 7.49 1.90 -0.91
C VAL A 36 8.06 0.98 -2.01
N TYR A 37 7.70 1.21 -3.28
CA TYR A 37 8.23 0.42 -4.41
C TYR A 37 9.74 0.60 -4.63
N PHE A 38 10.33 1.67 -4.12
CA PHE A 38 11.75 1.96 -4.18
C PHE A 38 12.47 1.58 -2.90
N GLU A 39 11.89 1.88 -1.74
CA GLU A 39 12.47 1.64 -0.42
C GLU A 39 12.41 0.16 -0.02
N GLU A 40 11.29 -0.50 -0.31
CA GLU A 40 10.97 -1.88 0.08
C GLU A 40 10.43 -2.68 -1.14
N PRO A 41 11.25 -2.84 -2.21
CA PRO A 41 10.79 -3.37 -3.50
C PRO A 41 10.27 -4.81 -3.40
N ASP A 42 10.89 -5.67 -2.59
CA ASP A 42 10.46 -7.06 -2.42
C ASP A 42 9.08 -7.13 -1.75
N SER A 43 8.86 -6.29 -0.73
CA SER A 43 7.57 -6.19 -0.05
C SER A 43 6.49 -5.65 -0.97
N PHE A 44 6.78 -4.57 -1.70
CA PHE A 44 5.86 -3.98 -2.65
C PHE A 44 5.46 -4.98 -3.75
N ASN A 45 6.44 -5.60 -4.41
CA ASN A 45 6.21 -6.52 -5.54
C ASN A 45 5.39 -7.73 -5.11
N ARG A 46 5.69 -8.32 -3.95
CA ARG A 46 4.91 -9.44 -3.40
C ARG A 46 3.45 -9.06 -3.18
N ILE A 47 3.18 -7.95 -2.48
CA ILE A 47 1.80 -7.50 -2.20
C ILE A 47 1.05 -7.18 -3.49
N ALA A 48 1.71 -6.53 -4.45
CA ALA A 48 1.11 -6.20 -5.74
C ALA A 48 0.75 -7.46 -6.55
N LEU A 49 1.66 -8.45 -6.59
CA LEU A 49 1.42 -9.71 -7.29
C LEU A 49 0.33 -10.55 -6.63
N GLU A 50 0.28 -10.61 -5.30
CA GLU A 50 -0.80 -11.27 -4.54
C GLU A 50 -2.17 -10.65 -4.89
N PHE A 51 -2.25 -9.32 -4.95
CA PHE A 51 -3.48 -8.63 -5.34
C PHE A 51 -3.93 -8.96 -6.77
N LEU A 52 -2.99 -9.04 -7.72
CA LEU A 52 -3.29 -9.35 -9.12
C LEU A 52 -3.70 -10.81 -9.32
N ALA A 53 -3.12 -11.74 -8.57
CA ALA A 53 -3.48 -13.15 -8.62
C ALA A 53 -4.91 -13.41 -8.12
N ASP A 54 -5.34 -12.67 -7.09
CA ASP A 54 -6.69 -12.78 -6.52
C ASP A 54 -7.79 -12.17 -7.40
N ALA A 55 -7.44 -11.37 -8.41
CA ALA A 55 -8.38 -10.70 -9.31
C ALA A 55 -8.78 -11.58 -10.52
N GLN A 56 -8.25 -12.79 -10.62
CA GLN A 56 -8.63 -13.81 -11.61
C GLN A 56 -9.87 -14.60 -11.19
#